data_AF-A0A1B2DRS0-F1
#
_entry.id   AF-A0A1B2DRS0-F1
#
_cell.length_a   1.000
_cell.length_b   1.000
_cell.length_c   1.000
_cell.angle_alpha   90.00
_cell.angle_beta   90.00
_cell.angle_gamma   90.00
#
_symmetry.space_group_name_H-M   'P 1'
#
loop_
_entity.id
_entity.type
_entity.pdbx_description
1 polymer ?
#
loop_
_entity_poly.entity_id
_entity_poly.type
_entity_poly.pdbx_seq_one_letter_code
_entity_poly.pdbx_strand_id
1 'polypeptide(L)'
;MEQQNIDLIMGIGPTVQFAADVSKTIRVGTIKQIKEVAAIYNSGIYRIKPAVSVAKEEESETMVSNWVEILNMICIDGFTREEFDNSIPELMESAVDRFLYGQ
;
A
#
# COMPACT_ATOMS: atom_id res chain seq x y z
N MET A 1 -11.19 19.88 14.78
CA MET A 1 -11.93 18.72 15.32
C MET A 1 -13.04 18.28 14.38
N GLU A 2 -13.81 19.17 13.76
CA GLU A 2 -14.88 18.78 12.82
C GLU A 2 -14.36 18.13 11.52
N GLN A 3 -13.31 18.68 10.91
CA GLN A 3 -12.76 18.14 9.65
C GLN A 3 -12.25 16.71 9.79
N GLN A 4 -11.49 16.40 10.85
CA GLN A 4 -10.98 15.03 11.11
C GLN A 4 -12.10 14.01 11.27
N ASN A 5 -13.22 14.39 11.90
CA ASN A 5 -14.38 13.49 12.04
C ASN A 5 -15.06 13.25 10.69
N ILE A 6 -15.16 14.28 9.84
CA ILE A 6 -15.71 14.17 8.49
C ILE A 6 -14.81 13.29 7.62
N ASP A 7 -13.50 13.48 7.68
CA ASP A 7 -12.52 12.70 6.93
C ASP A 7 -12.59 11.21 7.31
N LEU A 8 -12.65 10.89 8.61
CA LEU A 8 -12.83 9.52 9.09
C LEU A 8 -14.15 8.89 8.61
N ILE A 9 -15.25 9.64 8.61
CA ILE A 9 -16.55 9.17 8.09
C ILE A 9 -16.48 8.89 6.59
N MET A 10 -15.74 9.72 5.84
CA MET A 10 -15.53 9.54 4.40
C MET A 10 -14.46 8.48 4.08
N GLY A 11 -13.90 7.81 5.09
CA GLY A 11 -12.87 6.80 4.91
C GLY A 11 -11.51 7.38 4.48
N ILE A 12 -11.25 8.65 4.80
CA ILE A 12 -10.02 9.37 4.48
C ILE A 12 -9.09 9.28 5.68
N GLY A 13 -7.93 8.69 5.46
CA GLY A 13 -6.86 8.52 6.43
C GLY A 13 -5.71 9.51 6.20
N PRO A 14 -4.51 9.23 6.74
CA PRO A 14 -3.38 10.13 6.64
C PRO A 14 -2.81 10.18 5.22
N THR A 15 -2.20 11.31 4.86
CA THR A 15 -1.33 11.42 3.69
C THR A 15 0.06 10.87 4.01
N VAL A 16 0.57 9.98 3.17
CA VAL A 16 1.89 9.37 3.28
C VAL A 16 2.74 9.80 2.10
N GLN A 17 3.96 10.24 2.41
CA GLN A 17 4.98 10.55 1.40
C GLN A 17 5.80 9.29 1.13
N PHE A 18 5.77 8.78 -0.10
CA PHE A 18 6.48 7.56 -0.52
C PHE A 18 7.80 7.86 -1.23
N ALA A 19 7.92 9.01 -1.90
CA ALA A 19 9.14 9.52 -2.53
C ALA A 19 9.13 11.07 -2.47
N ALA A 20 10.10 11.77 -3.06
CA ALA A 20 10.08 13.24 -3.07
C ALA A 20 8.85 13.83 -3.81
N ASP A 21 8.37 13.11 -4.83
CA ASP A 21 7.29 13.49 -5.74
C ASP A 21 6.05 12.58 -5.63
N VAL A 22 6.14 11.46 -4.90
CA VAL A 22 5.02 10.55 -4.68
C VAL A 22 4.42 10.76 -3.29
N SER A 23 3.25 11.38 -3.24
CA SER A 23 2.46 11.61 -2.02
C SER A 23 1.03 11.10 -2.24
N LYS A 24 0.51 10.26 -1.34
CA LYS A 24 -0.83 9.68 -1.47
C LYS A 24 -1.60 9.71 -0.17
N THR A 25 -2.91 9.86 -0.27
CA THR A 25 -3.80 9.76 0.89
C THR A 25 -4.27 8.31 1.05
N ILE A 26 -4.09 7.78 2.26
CA ILE A 26 -4.47 6.40 2.61
C ILE A 26 -5.95 6.36 2.99
N ARG A 27 -6.63 5.28 2.66
CA ARG A 27 -8.01 5.00 3.07
C ARG A 27 -8.05 4.50 4.51
N VAL A 28 -9.08 4.86 5.25
CA VAL A 28 -9.45 4.15 6.47
C VAL A 28 -10.15 2.87 6.05
N GLY A 29 -9.47 1.73 6.21
CA GLY A 29 -9.95 0.44 5.74
C GLY A 29 -11.19 -0.05 6.48
N THR A 30 -12.20 -0.50 5.73
CA THR A 30 -13.27 -1.34 6.30
C THR A 30 -12.75 -2.74 6.62
N ILE A 31 -13.45 -3.48 7.49
CA ILE A 31 -13.11 -4.87 7.82
C ILE A 31 -12.99 -5.74 6.56
N LYS A 32 -13.84 -5.50 5.56
CA LYS A 32 -13.80 -6.24 4.29
C LYS A 32 -12.49 -5.95 3.53
N GLN A 33 -12.14 -4.67 3.37
CA GLN A 33 -10.91 -4.27 2.67
C GLN A 33 -9.66 -4.78 3.38
N ILE A 34 -9.62 -4.70 4.72
CA ILE A 34 -8.50 -5.25 5.51
C ILE A 34 -8.33 -6.74 5.24
N LYS A 35 -9.43 -7.51 5.17
CA LYS A 35 -9.37 -8.95 4.84
C LYS A 35 -8.89 -9.21 3.41
N GLU A 36 -9.32 -8.41 2.44
CA GLU A 36 -8.89 -8.52 1.04
C GLU A 36 -7.39 -8.21 0.89
N VAL A 37 -6.93 -7.11 1.47
CA VAL A 37 -5.51 -6.75 1.51
C VAL A 37 -4.69 -7.82 2.23
N ALA A 38 -5.17 -8.31 3.38
CA ALA A 38 -4.46 -9.34 4.15
C ALA A 38 -4.38 -10.68 3.40
N ALA A 39 -5.38 -11.03 2.60
CA ALA A 39 -5.35 -12.25 1.79
C ALA A 39 -4.23 -12.18 0.74
N ILE A 40 -4.09 -11.02 0.07
CA ILE A 40 -3.03 -10.79 -0.91
C ILE A 40 -1.66 -10.70 -0.22
N TYR A 41 -1.55 -9.95 0.88
CA TYR A 41 -0.31 -9.79 1.65
C TYR A 41 0.23 -11.12 2.21
N ASN A 42 -0.65 -11.96 2.78
CA ASN A 42 -0.27 -13.25 3.33
C ASN A 42 -0.09 -14.37 2.29
N SER A 43 -0.41 -14.12 1.01
CA SER A 43 -0.30 -15.12 -0.07
C SER A 43 1.14 -15.49 -0.45
N GLY A 44 2.14 -14.94 0.25
CA GLY A 44 3.56 -15.21 0.00
C GLY A 44 4.32 -14.04 -0.61
N ILE A 45 3.80 -12.81 -0.45
CA ILE A 45 4.53 -11.61 -0.85
C ILE A 45 5.71 -11.42 0.09
N TYR A 46 6.93 -11.45 -0.44
CA TYR A 46 8.11 -11.03 0.33
C TYR A 46 8.12 -9.51 0.48
N ARG A 47 8.91 -9.04 1.45
CA ARG A 47 9.33 -7.63 1.49
C ARG A 47 9.84 -7.21 0.11
N ILE A 48 9.54 -5.97 -0.26
CA ILE A 48 9.79 -5.39 -1.58
C ILE A 48 11.28 -5.50 -1.94
N LYS A 49 12.18 -5.20 -1.00
CA LYS A 49 13.64 -5.26 -1.23
C LYS A 49 14.15 -6.66 -1.64
N PRO A 50 13.85 -7.73 -0.88
CA PRO A 50 14.13 -9.10 -1.31
C PRO A 50 13.43 -9.51 -2.61
N ALA A 51 12.19 -9.09 -2.83
CA ALA A 51 11.38 -9.46 -4.00
C ALA A 51 11.98 -8.95 -5.32
N VAL A 52 12.56 -7.75 -5.31
CA VAL A 52 13.21 -7.16 -6.49
C VAL A 52 14.62 -7.74 -6.73
N SER A 53 15.27 -8.26 -5.68
CA SER A 53 16.70 -8.66 -5.76
C SER A 53 16.94 -10.16 -5.95
N VAL A 54 15.99 -11.02 -5.58
CA VAL A 54 16.22 -12.47 -5.44
C VAL A 54 15.32 -13.31 -6.35
N ALA A 55 14.17 -12.78 -6.78
CA ALA A 55 13.19 -13.51 -7.57
C ALA A 55 13.64 -13.67 -9.04
N LYS A 56 13.22 -14.76 -9.69
CA LYS A 56 13.28 -14.85 -11.16
C LYS A 56 12.41 -13.75 -11.76
N GLU A 57 12.72 -13.31 -12.98
CA GLU A 57 12.05 -12.18 -13.65
C GLU A 57 10.50 -12.28 -13.60
N GLU A 58 9.93 -13.46 -13.86
CA GLU A 58 8.48 -13.70 -13.77
C GLU A 58 7.91 -13.66 -12.34
N GLU A 59 8.67 -14.15 -11.36
CA GLU A 59 8.27 -14.12 -9.95
C GLU A 59 8.33 -12.69 -9.41
N SER A 60 9.32 -11.89 -9.85
CA SER A 60 9.46 -10.48 -9.50
C SER A 60 8.28 -9.67 -10.03
N GLU A 61 7.91 -9.83 -11.29
CA GLU A 61 6.78 -9.11 -11.89
C GLU A 61 5.44 -9.45 -11.23
N THR A 62 5.22 -10.72 -10.89
CA THR A 62 4.03 -11.13 -10.13
C THR A 62 3.99 -10.46 -8.76
N MET A 63 5.12 -10.39 -8.06
CA MET A 63 5.20 -9.72 -6.77
C MET A 63 4.96 -8.23 -6.85
N VAL A 64 5.52 -7.56 -7.85
CA VAL A 64 5.28 -6.13 -8.03
C VAL A 64 3.82 -5.87 -8.39
N SER A 65 3.22 -6.70 -9.25
CA SER A 65 1.78 -6.59 -9.55
C SER A 65 0.93 -6.68 -8.28
N ASN A 66 1.22 -7.64 -7.39
CA ASN A 66 0.48 -7.79 -6.14
C ASN A 66 0.68 -6.60 -5.19
N TRP A 67 1.89 -6.05 -5.12
CA TRP A 67 2.16 -4.85 -4.33
C TRP A 67 1.43 -3.62 -4.86
N VAL A 68 1.44 -3.42 -6.18
CA VAL A 68 0.69 -2.36 -6.85
C VAL A 68 -0.80 -2.54 -6.61
N GLU A 69 -1.33 -3.76 -6.64
CA GLU A 69 -2.72 -4.06 -6.31
C GLU A 69 -3.05 -3.68 -4.85
N ILE A 70 -2.19 -4.07 -3.90
CA ILE A 70 -2.33 -3.67 -2.49
C ILE A 70 -2.37 -2.15 -2.34
N LEU A 71 -1.41 -1.44 -2.95
CA LEU A 71 -1.32 0.01 -2.86
C LEU A 71 -2.52 0.70 -3.51
N ASN A 72 -3.06 0.12 -4.60
CA ASN A 72 -4.30 0.59 -5.21
C ASN A 72 -5.53 0.42 -4.30
N MET A 73 -5.57 -0.65 -3.49
CA MET A 73 -6.66 -0.85 -2.54
C MET A 73 -6.59 0.10 -1.35
N ILE A 74 -5.38 0.45 -0.88
CA ILE A 74 -5.20 1.29 0.31
C ILE A 74 -5.08 2.78 0.02
N CYS A 75 -4.66 3.19 -1.18
CA CYS A 75 -4.58 4.60 -1.56
C CYS A 75 -5.92 5.07 -2.16
N ILE A 76 -6.33 6.31 -1.86
CA ILE A 76 -7.57 6.89 -2.42
C ILE A 76 -7.44 7.02 -3.94
N ASP A 77 -6.33 7.60 -4.39
CA ASP A 77 -6.08 7.93 -5.80
C ASP A 77 -5.43 6.78 -6.59
N GLY A 78 -5.28 5.62 -5.95
CA GLY A 78 -4.52 4.50 -6.50
C GLY A 78 -3.01 4.72 -6.53
N PHE A 79 -2.30 3.74 -7.06
CA PHE A 79 -0.86 3.66 -7.14
C PHE A 79 -0.45 3.02 -8.46
N THR A 80 0.30 3.74 -9.27
CA THR A 80 0.76 3.26 -10.57
C THR A 80 2.06 2.46 -10.44
N ARG A 81 2.41 1.71 -11.50
CA ARG A 81 3.69 0.99 -11.55
C ARG A 81 4.89 1.96 -11.52
N GLU A 82 4.81 3.06 -12.25
CA GLU A 82 5.87 4.08 -12.25
C GLU A 82 6.05 4.69 -10.85
N GLU A 83 4.97 4.99 -10.15
CA GLU A 83 5.04 5.47 -8.76
C GLU A 83 5.64 4.40 -7.83
N PHE A 84 5.36 3.11 -8.07
CA PHE A 84 5.94 2.01 -7.31
C PHE A 84 7.46 1.94 -7.46
N ASP A 85 7.93 1.99 -8.71
CA ASP A 85 9.35 1.90 -9.01
C ASP A 85 10.15 3.11 -8.47
N ASN A 86 9.50 4.28 -8.39
CA ASN A 86 10.10 5.51 -7.86
C ASN A 86 9.95 5.69 -6.33
N SER A 87 9.22 4.80 -5.65
CA SER A 87 8.92 4.91 -4.23
C SER A 87 9.91 4.20 -3.33
N ILE A 88 10.02 4.66 -2.08
CA ILE A 88 10.85 4.03 -1.07
C ILE A 88 10.14 2.77 -0.56
N PRO A 89 10.72 1.56 -0.74
CA PRO A 89 10.12 0.29 -0.35
C PRO A 89 9.61 0.22 1.09
N GLU A 90 10.40 0.70 2.05
CA GLU A 90 10.05 0.67 3.46
C GLU A 90 8.81 1.51 3.79
N LEU A 91 8.59 2.60 3.06
CA LEU A 91 7.44 3.47 3.27
C LEU A 91 6.17 2.82 2.72
N MET A 92 6.28 2.10 1.60
CA MET A 92 5.20 1.27 1.04
C MET A 92 4.82 0.14 1.99
N GLU A 93 5.80 -0.63 2.46
CA GLU A 93 5.59 -1.71 3.44
C GLU A 93 4.94 -1.16 4.72
N SER A 94 5.48 -0.06 5.27
CA SER A 94 4.93 0.56 6.47
C SER A 94 3.49 1.03 6.27
N ALA A 95 3.15 1.64 5.13
CA ALA A 95 1.77 2.08 4.87
C ALA A 95 0.78 0.90 4.86
N VAL A 96 1.18 -0.24 4.28
CA VAL A 96 0.36 -1.46 4.26
C VAL A 96 0.23 -2.06 5.66
N ASP A 97 1.32 -2.15 6.42
CA ASP A 97 1.29 -2.65 7.80
C ASP A 97 0.37 -1.78 8.69
N ARG A 98 0.45 -0.45 8.55
CA ARG A 98 -0.45 0.48 9.25
C ARG A 98 -1.91 0.27 8.87
N PHE A 99 -2.20 0.08 7.58
CA PHE A 99 -3.55 -0.18 7.11
C PHE A 99 -4.12 -1.48 7.67
N LEU A 100 -3.31 -2.53 7.75
CA LEU A 100 -3.72 -3.85 8.23
C LEU A 100 -3.86 -3.93 9.75
N TYR A 101 -2.96 -3.28 10.48
CA TYR A 101 -2.81 -3.50 11.92
C TYR A 101 -3.08 -2.26 12.78
N GLY A 102 -3.28 -1.09 12.17
CA GLY A 102 -3.57 0.17 12.87
C GLY A 102 -2.42 0.69 13.73
N GLN A 103 -1.18 0.32 13.43
CA GLN A 103 0.03 0.73 14.17
C GLN A 103 0.60 2.08 13.75
#